data_AF-A0A7T1MB19-F1
#
_entry.id   AF-A0A7T1MB19-F1
#
_cell.length_a   1.000
_cell.length_b   1.000
_cell.length_c   1.000
_cell.angle_alpha   90.00
_cell.angle_beta   90.00
_cell.angle_gamma   90.00
#
_symmetry.space_group_name_H-M   'P 1'
#
loop_
_entity.id
_entity.type
_entity.pdbx_description
1 polymer ?
#
loop_
_entity_poly.entity_id
_entity_poly.type
_entity_poly.pdbx_seq_one_letter_code
_entity_poly.pdbx_strand_id
1 'polypeptide(L)'
;MRSGARVNQPTQPAPPLPALLLYSRDGCCLCEGLEERLRALVPPPRLQVVNVDHDPDLQARYGLEVPLLAVVRQGHAQLLPRVGPRLGGDGLQRWLRKCLAELPGPPPNA
;
A
#
# COMPACT_ATOMS: atom_id res chain seq x y z
N MET A 1 -21.08 -8.04 48.06
CA MET A 1 -21.32 -8.55 46.70
C MET A 1 -21.02 -7.45 45.69
N ARG A 2 -19.81 -7.41 45.12
CA ARG A 2 -19.47 -6.51 44.01
C ARG A 2 -18.60 -7.31 43.03
N SER A 3 -19.26 -8.14 42.22
CA SER A 3 -18.62 -8.83 41.10
C SER A 3 -18.38 -7.81 40.00
N GLY A 4 -17.18 -7.23 39.97
CA GLY A 4 -16.67 -6.51 38.81
C GLY A 4 -16.29 -7.53 37.74
N ALA A 5 -17.19 -7.79 36.80
CA ALA A 5 -16.87 -8.56 35.61
C ALA A 5 -15.75 -7.85 34.85
N ARG A 6 -14.58 -8.50 34.74
CA ARG A 6 -13.55 -8.06 33.80
C ARG A 6 -14.19 -8.08 32.42
N VAL A 7 -14.30 -6.91 31.80
CA VAL A 7 -14.71 -6.77 30.41
C VAL A 7 -13.75 -7.61 29.55
N ASN A 8 -14.29 -8.67 28.95
CA ASN A 8 -13.60 -9.45 27.94
C ASN A 8 -13.31 -8.48 26.77
N GLN A 9 -12.05 -8.11 26.61
CA GLN A 9 -11.65 -7.34 25.43
C GLN A 9 -11.77 -8.29 24.22
N PRO A 10 -12.60 -7.98 23.22
CA PRO A 10 -12.59 -8.73 21.98
C PRO A 10 -11.18 -8.59 21.39
N THR A 11 -10.61 -9.71 20.97
CA THR A 11 -9.34 -9.79 20.25
C THR A 11 -9.46 -8.88 19.03
N GLN A 12 -8.93 -7.66 19.13
CA GLN A 12 -8.92 -6.71 18.02
C GLN A 12 -8.15 -7.39 16.88
N PRO A 13 -8.76 -7.64 15.70
CA PRO A 13 -7.97 -8.01 14.55
C PRO A 13 -6.96 -6.89 14.31
N ALA A 14 -5.71 -7.23 14.02
CA ALA A 14 -4.70 -6.25 13.65
C ALA A 14 -5.31 -5.27 12.62
N PRO A 15 -5.10 -3.96 12.76
CA PRO A 15 -5.74 -2.98 11.89
C PRO A 15 -5.50 -3.38 10.43
N PRO A 16 -6.54 -3.35 9.58
CA PRO A 16 -6.39 -3.73 8.18
C PRO A 16 -5.28 -2.88 7.56
N LEU A 17 -4.45 -3.51 6.73
CA LEU A 17 -3.41 -2.80 5.98
C LEU A 17 -4.07 -1.60 5.27
N PRO A 18 -3.42 -0.41 5.30
CA PRO A 18 -3.95 0.75 4.61
C PRO A 18 -4.08 0.47 3.11
N ALA A 19 -4.98 1.17 2.44
CA ALA A 19 -5.17 1.01 1.01
C ALA A 19 -3.90 1.42 0.25
N LEU A 20 -3.54 0.64 -0.76
CA LEU A 20 -2.39 0.86 -1.62
C LEU A 20 -2.86 1.31 -3.01
N LEU A 21 -2.10 2.21 -3.61
CA LEU A 21 -2.23 2.61 -5.00
C LEU A 21 -0.98 2.17 -5.77
N LEU A 22 -1.17 1.42 -6.85
CA LEU A 22 -0.12 1.14 -7.82
C LEU A 22 -0.35 2.02 -9.04
N TYR A 23 0.53 2.99 -9.25
CA TYR A 23 0.60 3.72 -10.51
C TYR A 23 1.27 2.81 -11.54
N SER A 24 0.52 2.51 -12.60
CA SER A 24 0.85 1.59 -13.67
C SER A 24 0.66 2.29 -15.01
N ARG A 25 1.07 1.65 -16.10
CA ARG A 25 0.86 2.11 -17.47
C ARG A 25 0.58 0.93 -18.40
N ASP A 26 -0.01 1.19 -19.56
CA ASP A 26 -0.33 0.10 -20.51
C ASP A 26 0.95 -0.55 -21.06
N GLY A 27 0.92 -1.88 -21.20
CA GLY A 27 2.03 -2.66 -21.75
C GLY A 27 3.28 -2.76 -20.86
N CYS A 28 3.16 -2.47 -19.56
CA CYS A 28 4.27 -2.49 -18.61
C CYS A 28 4.39 -3.83 -17.86
N CYS A 29 5.26 -4.73 -18.34
CA CYS A 29 5.50 -6.03 -17.68
C CYS A 29 5.97 -5.91 -16.21
N LEU A 30 6.71 -4.85 -15.88
CA LEU A 30 7.15 -4.60 -14.50
C LEU A 30 6.00 -4.24 -13.58
N CYS A 31 5.00 -3.53 -14.11
CA CYS A 31 3.83 -3.09 -13.39
C CYS A 31 2.90 -4.28 -13.13
N GLU A 32 2.62 -5.08 -14.17
CA GLU A 32 1.87 -6.34 -14.08
C GLU A 32 2.51 -7.29 -13.04
N GLY A 33 3.81 -7.54 -13.14
CA GLY A 33 4.50 -8.42 -12.21
C GLY A 33 4.52 -7.89 -10.77
N LEU A 34 4.55 -6.57 -10.56
CA LEU A 34 4.41 -6.01 -9.20
C LEU A 34 2.98 -6.17 -8.67
N GLU A 35 1.97 -5.90 -9.50
CA GLU A 35 0.56 -6.08 -9.16
C GLU A 35 0.27 -7.52 -8.72
N GLU A 36 0.67 -8.51 -9.52
CA GLU A 36 0.48 -9.93 -9.23
C GLU A 36 1.08 -10.31 -7.88
N ARG A 37 2.32 -9.88 -7.61
CA ARG A 37 3.01 -10.16 -6.35
C ARG A 37 2.35 -9.50 -5.15
N LEU A 38 1.80 -8.29 -5.31
CA LEU A 38 1.04 -7.61 -4.25
C LEU A 38 -0.28 -8.33 -3.97
N ARG A 39 -1.01 -8.75 -5.01
CA ARG A 39 -2.26 -9.50 -4.89
C ARG A 39 -2.06 -10.89 -4.27
N ALA A 40 -0.90 -11.51 -4.49
CA ALA A 40 -0.55 -12.82 -3.93
C ALA A 40 -0.14 -12.78 -2.44
N LEU A 41 -0.01 -11.60 -1.81
CA LEU A 41 0.30 -11.52 -0.38
C LEU A 41 -0.84 -12.07 0.50
N VAL A 42 -0.49 -12.55 1.70
CA VAL A 42 -1.46 -13.08 2.65
C VAL A 42 -1.34 -12.37 4.02
N PRO A 43 -2.38 -11.66 4.49
CA PRO A 43 -3.58 -11.30 3.74
C PRO A 43 -3.26 -10.32 2.60
N PRO A 44 -4.05 -10.31 1.51
CA PRO A 44 -3.82 -9.40 0.40
C PRO A 44 -4.12 -7.96 0.85
N PRO A 45 -3.29 -6.97 0.48
CA PRO A 45 -3.59 -5.57 0.73
C PRO A 45 -4.78 -5.13 -0.13
N ARG A 46 -5.49 -4.09 0.32
CA ARG A 46 -6.46 -3.40 -0.54
C ARG A 46 -5.67 -2.64 -1.60
N LEU A 47 -5.64 -3.15 -2.82
CA LEU A 47 -4.85 -2.60 -3.92
C LEU A 47 -5.78 -1.99 -4.98
N GLN A 48 -5.55 -0.72 -5.29
CA GLN A 48 -6.12 -0.04 -6.46
C GLN A 48 -5.00 0.24 -7.46
N VAL A 49 -5.28 0.01 -8.73
CA VAL A 49 -4.34 0.27 -9.84
C VAL A 49 -4.82 1.50 -10.58
N VAL A 50 -3.91 2.44 -10.82
CA VAL A 50 -4.19 3.68 -11.55
C VAL A 50 -3.30 3.69 -12.78
N ASN A 51 -3.92 3.65 -13.96
CA ASN A 51 -3.19 3.81 -15.22
C ASN A 51 -2.89 5.29 -15.43
N VAL A 52 -1.60 5.63 -15.43
CA VAL A 52 -1.15 7.01 -15.61
C VAL A 52 -1.38 7.52 -17.03
N ASP A 53 -1.45 6.65 -18.03
CA ASP A 53 -1.69 7.04 -19.44
C ASP A 53 -3.10 7.62 -19.64
N HIS A 54 -4.04 7.42 -18.70
CA HIS A 54 -5.41 7.90 -18.76
C HIS A 54 -5.63 9.30 -18.14
N ASP A 55 -4.62 9.85 -17.48
CA ASP A 55 -4.69 11.15 -16.81
C ASP A 55 -3.44 11.97 -17.20
N PRO A 56 -3.58 13.08 -17.95
CA PRO A 56 -2.44 13.87 -18.41
C PRO A 56 -1.52 14.38 -17.30
N ASP A 57 -2.06 14.70 -16.13
CA ASP A 57 -1.28 15.21 -14.99
C ASP A 57 -0.49 14.07 -14.34
N LEU A 58 -1.10 12.89 -14.19
CA LEU A 58 -0.40 11.70 -13.71
C LEU A 58 0.63 11.21 -14.73
N GLN A 59 0.32 11.27 -16.03
CA GLN A 59 1.25 10.91 -17.08
C GLN A 59 2.49 11.80 -17.05
N ALA A 60 2.29 13.11 -17.01
CA ALA A 60 3.38 14.08 -16.94
C ALA A 60 4.23 13.92 -15.67
N ARG A 61 3.60 13.58 -14.55
CA ARG A 61 4.29 13.41 -13.26
C ARG A 61 4.98 12.07 -13.10
N TYR A 62 4.36 10.97 -13.50
CA TYR A 62 4.78 9.61 -13.14
C TYR A 62 5.05 8.68 -14.33
N GLY A 63 4.73 9.07 -15.57
CA GLY A 63 4.79 8.19 -16.75
C GLY A 63 6.15 7.52 -17.03
N LEU A 64 7.25 8.14 -16.60
CA LEU A 64 8.61 7.59 -16.72
C LEU A 64 9.10 6.83 -15.47
N GLU A 65 8.38 6.94 -14.36
CA GLU A 65 8.78 6.40 -13.06
C GLU A 65 8.01 5.14 -12.66
N VAL A 66 6.89 4.85 -13.33
CA VAL A 66 6.12 3.62 -13.08
C VAL A 66 6.99 2.36 -13.24
N PRO A 67 6.78 1.32 -12.41
CA PRO A 67 5.75 1.20 -11.38
C PRO A 67 6.07 1.96 -10.08
N LEU A 68 5.11 2.73 -9.58
CA LEU A 68 5.18 3.41 -8.29
C LEU A 68 4.10 2.88 -7.34
N LEU A 69 4.48 2.58 -6.10
CA LEU A 69 3.56 2.13 -5.05
C LEU A 69 3.35 3.26 -4.04
N ALA A 70 2.11 3.55 -3.70
CA ALA A 70 1.74 4.52 -2.68
C ALA A 70 0.80 3.90 -1.64
N VAL A 71 0.76 4.50 -0.46
CA VAL A 71 -0.27 4.22 0.55
C VAL A 71 -1.23 5.40 0.65
N VAL A 72 -2.52 5.11 0.81
CA VAL A 72 -3.55 6.12 1.07
C VAL A 72 -3.75 6.24 2.58
N ARG A 73 -3.48 7.43 3.13
CA ARG A 73 -3.68 7.74 4.55
C ARG A 73 -4.39 9.08 4.67
N GLN A 74 -5.50 9.11 5.42
CA GLN A 74 -6.32 10.33 5.63
C GLN A 74 -6.70 11.05 4.32
N GLY A 75 -6.93 10.31 3.23
CA GLY A 75 -7.27 10.89 1.93
C GLY A 75 -6.07 11.30 1.05
N HIS A 76 -4.84 11.17 1.55
CA HIS A 76 -3.64 11.53 0.79
C HIS A 76 -2.84 10.29 0.38
N ALA A 77 -2.39 10.26 -0.87
CA ALA A 77 -1.46 9.25 -1.37
C ALA A 77 -0.02 9.65 -1.04
N GLN A 78 0.72 8.77 -0.37
CA GLN A 78 2.14 8.93 -0.07
C GLN A 78 2.95 7.84 -0.76
N LEU A 79 3.91 8.24 -1.61
CA LEU A 79 4.77 7.30 -2.33
C LEU A 79 5.66 6.52 -1.36
N LEU A 80 5.73 5.21 -1.56
CA LEU A 80 6.69 4.33 -0.90
C LEU A 80 8.01 4.35 -1.68
N PRO A 81 9.12 3.91 -1.04
CA PRO A 81 10.36 3.64 -1.75
C PRO A 81 10.12 2.67 -2.92
N ARG A 82 11.01 2.70 -3.92
CA ARG A 82 10.89 1.81 -5.08
C ARG A 82 10.94 0.34 -4.65
N VAL A 83 9.97 -0.44 -5.11
CA VAL A 83 9.96 -1.90 -4.88
C VAL A 83 11.07 -2.54 -5.70
N GLY A 84 11.90 -3.37 -5.08
CA GLY A 84 12.93 -4.11 -5.78
C GLY A 84 12.32 -5.04 -6.84
N PRO A 85 12.86 -5.12 -8.08
CA PRO A 85 12.21 -5.82 -9.20
C PRO A 85 12.08 -7.34 -9.00
N ARG A 86 12.81 -7.93 -8.05
CA ARG A 86 12.76 -9.36 -7.70
C ARG A 86 12.06 -9.64 -6.36
N LEU A 87 11.55 -8.60 -5.70
CA LEU A 87 10.96 -8.76 -4.38
C LEU A 87 9.55 -9.35 -4.50
N GLY A 88 9.30 -10.48 -3.82
CA GLY A 88 8.01 -11.18 -3.81
C GLY A 88 7.77 -11.94 -2.50
N GLY A 89 6.60 -12.54 -2.36
CA GLY A 89 6.21 -13.34 -1.19
C GLY A 89 6.47 -12.64 0.15
N ASP A 90 7.00 -13.39 1.12
CA ASP A 90 7.30 -12.86 2.45
C ASP A 90 8.28 -11.68 2.45
N GLY A 91 9.20 -11.63 1.47
CA GLY A 91 10.13 -10.53 1.31
C GLY A 91 9.41 -9.22 1.01
N LEU A 92 8.44 -9.28 0.09
CA LEU A 92 7.60 -8.13 -0.25
C LEU A 92 6.72 -7.72 0.92
N GLN A 93 6.15 -8.68 1.66
CA GLN A 93 5.35 -8.39 2.84
C GLN A 93 6.16 -7.71 3.96
N ARG A 94 7.37 -8.21 4.25
CA ARG A 94 8.26 -7.60 5.25
C ARG A 94 8.68 -6.19 4.85
N TRP A 95 9.04 -6.00 3.58
CA TRP A 95 9.38 -4.69 3.04
C TRP A 95 8.21 -3.71 3.18
N LEU A 96 7.00 -4.11 2.78
CA LEU A 96 5.81 -3.27 2.88
C LEU A 96 5.54 -2.87 4.33
N ARG A 97 5.59 -3.83 5.26
CA ARG A 97 5.41 -3.56 6.70
C ARG A 97 6.46 -2.57 7.22
N LYS A 98 7.72 -2.73 6.83
CA LYS A 98 8.80 -1.82 7.21
C LYS A 98 8.52 -0.40 6.70
N CYS A 99 8.22 -0.24 5.41
CA CYS A 99 7.93 1.07 4.84
C CYS A 99 6.74 1.74 5.52
N LEU A 100 5.65 1.00 5.77
CA LEU A 100 4.48 1.54 6.47
C LEU A 100 4.76 1.96 7.91
N ALA A 101 5.69 1.30 8.60
CA ALA A 101 6.10 1.65 9.96
C ALA A 101 7.03 2.87 10.00
N GLU A 102 7.82 3.10 8.94
CA GLU A 102 8.78 4.20 8.83
C GLU A 102 8.17 5.48 8.24
N LEU A 103 6.96 5.40 7.65
CA LEU A 103 6.29 6.58 7.13
C LEU A 103 5.93 7.54 8.27
N PRO A 104 6.30 8.84 8.17
CA PRO A 104 5.85 9.84 9.11
C PRO A 104 4.32 9.84 9.16
N GLY A 105 3.78 10.17 10.34
CA GLY A 105 2.34 10.42 10.47
C GLY A 105 1.90 11.44 9.40
N PRO A 106 0.66 11.35 8.88
CA PRO A 106 0.14 12.41 8.04
C PRO A 106 0.25 13.75 8.79
N PRO A 107 0.60 14.85 8.10
CA PRO A 107 0.69 16.16 8.76
C PRO A 107 -0.67 16.48 9.41
N PRO A 108 -0.71 16.91 10.68
CA PRO A 108 -1.96 17.28 11.31
C PRO A 108 -2.55 18.51 10.61
N ASN A 109 -3.73 18.35 10.02
CA ASN A 109 -4.55 19.35 9.32
C ASN A 109 -3.88 20.04 8.12
N ALA A 110 -4.24 19.59 6.91
CA ALA A 110 -4.19 20.39 5.68
C ALA A 110 -5.62 20.83 5.32
#